data_AF-A0A1I8F801-F1
#
_entry.id   AF-A0A1I8F801-F1
#
_cell.length_a   1.000
_cell.length_b   1.000
_cell.length_c   1.000
_cell.angle_alpha   90.00
_cell.angle_beta   90.00
_cell.angle_gamma   90.00
#
_symmetry.space_group_name_H-M   'P 1'
#
loop_
_entity.id
_entity.type
_entity.pdbx_description
1 polymer ?
#
loop_
_entity_poly.entity_id
_entity_poly.type
_entity_poly.pdbx_seq_one_letter_code
_entity_poly.pdbx_strand_id
1 'polypeptide(L)'
;VKQHWRDDEAADTSIAHDDRERLKPGRLQNQLSDVIALIGRPISPTFGRFSRNQWRIENCTRSLFRRYRYESRSDRLWLEIKYVLQNFAQPLTDLFLAAMDYAAAQASASNKDGLQTVCGCLLLICKIFYSLNYQDIPEFFEDNMPKWMPRLRELLAAAQPAIGSQICEIVSLYACKYDEEFAPYLPDFVKDLGNAIKFLASVAERPQNKQLFGEPETLRQLYIRRDMEGSDQDTRRRAACDLVRALCKSFEGPVIGHFSQYVQHLLQEYSANRQSAWRSKDAALYLVTSLAAKAQTSRHGVTQATELVNMAEFCRTQALPELQESGLFGAACLKFLVTFPIATAARYDYRRLPLAVAHLAAESPVCHSYAAAFLENAQTVAQCRSSGAVPGSVWPVEPSGLGENDYAMKCLMRSLFTYKRRSLSCFGLIVPRLTYIIQQVSKNPSKPLFNHYLFESLCLCVTTACQADSSSAAQFEAALFRCFRIFYSGMLPTFCPTLF
;
A
#
# COMPACT_ATOMS: atom_id res chain seq x y z
N VAL A 1 16.16 35.53 -20.02
CA VAL A 1 15.86 34.06 -19.99
C VAL A 1 14.77 33.72 -18.98
N LYS A 2 14.91 33.94 -17.66
CA LYS A 2 13.87 33.56 -16.67
C LYS A 2 12.47 34.19 -16.86
N GLN A 3 12.35 35.35 -17.48
CA GLN A 3 11.06 36.00 -17.77
C GLN A 3 10.42 35.58 -19.11
N HIS A 4 11.19 34.95 -20.01
CA HIS A 4 10.75 34.63 -21.39
C HIS A 4 10.90 33.13 -21.74
N TRP A 5 11.25 32.30 -20.76
CA TRP A 5 11.43 30.85 -20.90
C TRP A 5 10.35 30.15 -20.06
N ARG A 6 9.38 29.51 -20.71
CA ARG A 6 8.40 28.60 -20.11
C ARG A 6 8.61 27.22 -20.75
N ASP A 7 8.57 26.17 -19.92
CA ASP A 7 8.90 24.79 -20.31
C ASP A 7 7.74 24.07 -21.05
N ASP A 8 6.61 24.75 -21.27
CA ASP A 8 5.48 24.22 -22.02
C ASP A 8 5.65 24.51 -23.52
N GLU A 9 5.71 23.47 -24.36
CA GLU A 9 5.80 23.60 -25.83
C GLU A 9 4.57 24.28 -26.47
N ALA A 10 3.46 24.35 -25.74
CA ALA A 10 2.21 24.98 -26.20
C ALA A 10 2.05 26.45 -25.76
N ALA A 11 2.97 26.98 -24.95
CA ALA A 11 2.89 28.37 -24.51
C ALA A 11 3.64 29.28 -25.48
N ASP A 12 2.92 30.26 -26.04
CA ASP A 12 3.46 31.29 -26.91
C ASP A 12 4.60 32.04 -26.20
N THR A 13 5.82 31.75 -26.61
CA THR A 13 7.04 32.25 -25.98
C THR A 13 7.80 33.12 -26.95
N SER A 14 8.19 34.30 -26.50
CA SER A 14 8.82 35.36 -27.32
C SER A 14 10.24 35.03 -27.83
N ILE A 15 10.69 33.77 -27.78
CA ILE A 15 12.00 33.33 -28.23
C ILE A 15 11.77 32.27 -29.30
N ALA A 16 12.26 32.52 -30.51
CA ALA A 16 12.14 31.61 -31.64
C ALA A 16 12.68 30.21 -31.30
N HIS A 17 12.03 29.17 -31.84
CA HIS A 17 12.37 27.77 -31.59
C HIS A 17 13.85 27.47 -31.88
N ASP A 18 14.39 28.01 -32.97
CA ASP A 18 15.79 27.81 -33.38
C ASP A 18 16.80 28.43 -32.41
N ASP A 19 16.47 29.57 -31.81
CA ASP A 19 17.33 30.23 -30.81
C ASP A 19 17.29 29.47 -29.47
N ARG A 20 16.15 28.84 -29.13
CA ARG A 20 16.05 27.94 -27.97
C ARG A 20 16.91 26.69 -28.16
N GLU A 21 16.88 26.10 -29.36
CA GLU A 21 17.70 24.94 -29.71
C GLU A 21 19.20 25.27 -29.67
N ARG A 22 19.60 26.48 -30.10
CA ARG A 22 21.00 26.95 -30.04
C ARG A 22 21.48 27.31 -28.63
N LEU A 23 20.59 27.76 -27.75
CA LEU A 23 20.92 28.14 -26.35
C LEU A 23 21.01 26.94 -25.38
N LYS A 24 20.31 25.83 -25.67
CA LYS A 24 20.31 24.60 -24.83
C LYS A 24 21.71 23.98 -24.63
N PRO A 25 22.56 23.79 -25.67
CA PRO A 25 23.91 23.23 -25.48
C PRO A 25 24.80 24.13 -24.62
N GLY A 26 24.73 25.46 -24.79
CA GLY A 26 25.50 26.41 -23.97
C GLY A 26 25.06 26.43 -22.51
N ARG A 27 23.76 26.26 -22.22
CA ARG A 27 23.26 26.17 -20.84
C ARG A 27 23.71 24.88 -20.15
N LEU A 28 23.67 23.75 -20.86
CA LEU A 28 24.14 22.45 -20.36
C LEU A 28 25.65 22.48 -20.10
N GLN A 29 26.42 22.99 -21.06
CA GLN A 29 27.87 23.14 -20.95
C GLN A 29 28.26 24.08 -19.81
N ASN A 30 27.54 25.18 -19.59
CA ASN A 30 27.77 26.09 -18.47
C ASN A 30 27.43 25.43 -17.12
N GLN A 31 26.29 24.71 -17.03
CA GLN A 31 25.93 24.00 -15.80
C GLN A 31 26.90 22.86 -15.49
N LEU A 32 27.36 22.11 -16.51
CA LEU A 32 28.37 21.06 -16.35
C LEU A 32 29.73 21.64 -16.00
N SER A 33 30.17 22.72 -16.66
CA SER A 33 31.44 23.38 -16.37
C SER A 33 31.48 23.96 -14.97
N ASP A 34 30.37 24.55 -14.50
CA ASP A 34 30.23 25.04 -13.13
C ASP A 34 30.36 23.91 -12.09
N VAL A 35 29.77 22.74 -12.37
CA VAL A 35 29.84 21.58 -11.47
C VAL A 35 31.23 20.93 -11.55
N ILE A 36 31.81 20.76 -12.74
CA ILE A 36 33.17 20.23 -12.93
C ILE A 36 34.20 21.14 -12.26
N ALA A 37 34.08 22.46 -12.38
CA ALA A 37 34.96 23.43 -11.71
C ALA A 37 34.82 23.40 -10.18
N LEU A 38 33.66 22.97 -9.67
CA LEU A 38 33.41 22.79 -8.24
C LEU A 38 33.94 21.44 -7.71
N ILE A 39 34.00 20.42 -8.57
CA ILE A 39 34.48 19.07 -8.24
C ILE A 39 36.00 18.91 -8.43
N GLY A 40 36.58 19.51 -9.47
CA GLY A 40 37.97 19.28 -9.90
C GLY A 40 39.07 20.00 -9.11
N ARG A 41 38.83 20.45 -7.86
CA ARG A 41 39.87 21.08 -7.01
C ARG A 41 40.26 20.19 -5.82
N PRO A 42 41.55 20.20 -5.40
CA PRO A 42 42.05 19.32 -4.33
C PRO A 42 41.24 19.45 -3.04
N ILE A 43 40.96 18.29 -2.41
CA ILE A 43 39.85 18.00 -1.47
C ILE A 43 39.93 18.74 -0.12
N SER A 44 41.11 19.19 0.31
CA SER A 44 41.31 19.72 1.67
C SER A 44 40.59 21.06 1.95
N PRO A 45 40.66 22.11 1.09
CA PRO A 45 39.85 23.32 1.25
C PRO A 45 38.44 23.24 0.63
N THR A 46 38.06 22.14 -0.03
CA THR A 46 36.83 22.04 -0.85
C THR A 46 35.60 21.61 -0.05
N PHE A 47 35.70 20.87 1.06
CA PHE A 47 34.51 20.52 1.86
C PHE A 47 33.80 21.74 2.48
N GLY A 48 34.57 22.74 2.92
CA GLY A 48 34.02 24.02 3.38
C GLY A 48 33.34 24.84 2.26
N ARG A 49 33.75 24.65 1.00
CA ARG A 49 33.09 25.26 -0.18
C ARG A 49 31.93 24.42 -0.72
N PHE A 50 32.00 23.09 -0.60
CA PHE A 50 30.94 22.17 -0.98
C PHE A 50 29.70 22.42 -0.11
N SER A 51 29.88 22.56 1.20
CA SER A 51 28.82 22.99 2.12
C SER A 51 28.17 24.32 1.70
N ARG A 52 29.00 25.27 1.24
CA ARG A 52 28.55 26.62 0.82
C ARG A 52 27.82 26.62 -0.53
N ASN A 53 28.08 25.63 -1.38
CA ASN A 53 27.51 25.49 -2.73
C ASN A 53 26.59 24.26 -2.89
N GLN A 54 26.28 23.55 -1.80
CA GLN A 54 25.51 22.31 -1.82
C GLN A 54 24.14 22.50 -2.48
N TRP A 55 23.48 23.64 -2.21
CA TRP A 55 22.22 24.03 -2.84
C TRP A 55 22.33 24.18 -4.37
N ARG A 56 23.49 24.60 -4.91
CA ARG A 56 23.71 24.73 -6.38
C ARG A 56 23.85 23.35 -7.02
N ILE A 57 24.58 22.46 -6.37
CA ILE A 57 24.75 21.06 -6.80
C ILE A 57 23.41 20.32 -6.73
N GLU A 58 22.64 20.52 -5.65
CA GLU A 58 21.30 19.97 -5.48
C GLU A 58 20.35 20.43 -6.58
N ASN A 59 20.35 21.74 -6.88
CA ASN A 59 19.52 22.30 -7.94
C ASN A 59 19.91 21.75 -9.33
N CYS A 60 21.21 21.66 -9.63
CA CYS A 60 21.68 21.05 -10.88
C CYS A 60 21.34 19.56 -10.95
N THR A 61 21.49 18.83 -9.86
CA THR A 61 21.13 17.40 -9.78
C THR A 61 19.65 17.18 -10.05
N ARG A 62 18.80 18.05 -9.51
CA ARG A 62 17.35 18.00 -9.76
C ARG A 62 16.97 18.44 -11.16
N SER A 63 17.65 19.42 -11.76
CA SER A 63 17.28 19.94 -13.08
C SER A 63 17.84 19.13 -14.25
N LEU A 64 19.05 18.59 -14.12
CA LEU A 64 19.76 17.89 -15.20
C LEU A 64 19.59 16.37 -15.07
N PHE A 65 20.12 15.79 -14.01
CA PHE A 65 20.22 14.34 -13.88
C PHE A 65 18.88 13.66 -13.58
N ARG A 66 18.01 14.30 -12.79
CA ARG A 66 16.71 13.70 -12.45
C ARG A 66 15.81 13.51 -13.68
N ARG A 67 15.96 14.36 -14.70
CA ARG A 67 15.19 14.27 -15.96
C ARG A 67 15.43 12.94 -16.67
N TYR A 68 16.65 12.41 -16.59
CA TYR A 68 17.04 11.13 -17.21
C TYR A 68 16.23 9.94 -16.68
N ARG A 69 15.55 10.08 -15.54
CA ARG A 69 14.72 9.01 -14.95
C ARG A 69 13.33 8.89 -15.56
N TYR A 70 12.82 9.98 -16.14
CA TYR A 70 11.42 10.08 -16.57
C TYR A 70 11.29 10.34 -18.08
N GLU A 71 12.33 10.86 -18.72
CA GLU A 71 12.33 11.11 -20.16
C GLU A 71 12.51 9.80 -20.94
N SER A 72 11.71 9.63 -22.00
CA SER A 72 11.78 8.46 -22.87
C SER A 72 13.09 8.44 -23.66
N ARG A 73 13.58 7.24 -23.97
CA ARG A 73 14.78 7.02 -24.79
C ARG A 73 14.67 7.77 -26.11
N SER A 74 15.63 8.65 -26.40
CA SER A 74 15.78 9.36 -27.67
C SER A 74 17.25 9.58 -28.02
N ASP A 75 17.58 9.70 -29.30
CA ASP A 75 18.97 9.92 -29.74
C ASP A 75 19.55 11.22 -29.15
N ARG A 76 18.71 12.24 -29.02
CA ARG A 76 19.07 13.52 -28.40
C ARG A 76 19.46 13.35 -26.93
N LEU A 77 18.65 12.63 -26.15
CA LEU A 77 18.92 12.35 -24.74
C LEU A 77 20.22 11.54 -24.58
N TRP A 78 20.45 10.56 -25.46
CA TRP A 78 21.65 9.74 -25.46
C TRP A 78 22.93 10.52 -25.78
N LEU A 79 22.88 11.43 -26.76
CA LEU A 79 24.01 12.32 -27.06
C LEU A 79 24.36 13.22 -25.86
N GLU A 80 23.34 13.73 -25.18
CA GLU A 80 23.52 14.51 -23.95
C GLU A 80 24.17 13.67 -22.84
N ILE A 81 23.61 12.49 -22.54
CA ILE A 81 24.14 11.57 -21.53
C ILE A 81 25.60 11.21 -21.85
N LYS A 82 25.92 10.88 -23.10
CA LYS A 82 27.28 10.54 -23.53
C LYS A 82 28.26 11.70 -23.32
N TYR A 83 27.86 12.92 -23.69
CA TYR A 83 28.68 14.11 -23.44
C TYR A 83 28.93 14.34 -21.95
N VAL A 84 27.90 14.13 -21.11
CA VAL A 84 28.05 14.27 -19.66
C VAL A 84 28.99 13.21 -19.11
N LEU A 85 28.82 11.94 -19.50
CA LEU A 85 29.66 10.83 -19.02
C LEU A 85 31.14 11.06 -19.33
N GLN A 86 31.46 11.47 -20.56
CA GLN A 86 32.84 11.74 -20.99
C GLN A 86 33.55 12.80 -20.14
N ASN A 87 32.81 13.79 -19.64
CA ASN A 87 33.38 14.91 -18.88
C ASN A 87 33.21 14.77 -17.36
N PHE A 88 32.28 13.93 -16.89
CA PHE A 88 31.82 13.92 -15.51
C PHE A 88 32.04 12.60 -14.77
N ALA A 89 32.07 11.46 -15.46
CA ALA A 89 32.09 10.16 -14.80
C ALA A 89 33.39 9.92 -13.99
N GLN A 90 34.54 10.29 -14.56
CA GLN A 90 35.84 10.22 -13.87
C GLN A 90 35.92 11.19 -12.68
N PRO A 91 35.68 12.51 -12.84
CA PRO A 91 35.66 13.44 -11.70
C PRO A 91 34.69 13.05 -10.58
N LEU A 92 33.52 12.49 -10.93
CA LEU A 92 32.55 12.01 -9.94
C LEU A 92 33.09 10.82 -9.14
N THR A 93 33.77 9.89 -9.80
CA THR A 93 34.38 8.72 -9.17
C THR A 93 35.52 9.12 -8.24
N ASP A 94 36.39 10.04 -8.69
CA ASP A 94 37.49 10.55 -7.86
C ASP A 94 36.97 11.30 -6.62
N LEU A 95 35.91 12.09 -6.79
CA LEU A 95 35.25 12.77 -5.69
C LEU A 95 34.62 11.79 -4.70
N PHE A 96 33.97 10.73 -5.20
CA PHE A 96 33.37 9.71 -4.35
C PHE A 96 34.40 9.02 -3.48
N LEU A 97 35.51 8.56 -4.07
CA LEU A 97 36.59 7.88 -3.35
C LEU A 97 37.21 8.82 -2.30
N ALA A 98 37.51 10.06 -2.68
CA ALA A 98 38.03 11.06 -1.77
C ALA A 98 37.07 11.39 -0.61
N ALA A 99 35.78 11.44 -0.88
CA ALA A 99 34.77 11.68 0.14
C ALA A 99 34.64 10.50 1.12
N MET A 100 34.80 9.26 0.65
CA MET A 100 34.84 8.07 1.49
C MET A 100 36.07 8.08 2.41
N ASP A 101 37.26 8.38 1.88
CA ASP A 101 38.49 8.43 2.68
C ASP A 101 38.44 9.57 3.71
N TYR A 102 37.88 10.72 3.34
CA TYR A 102 37.66 11.81 4.27
C TYR A 102 36.62 11.47 5.34
N ALA A 103 35.53 10.76 5.00
CA ALA A 103 34.55 10.29 5.98
C ALA A 103 35.20 9.34 7.00
N ALA A 104 36.05 8.41 6.56
CA ALA A 104 36.79 7.51 7.44
C ALA A 104 37.76 8.27 8.38
N ALA A 105 38.44 9.29 7.87
CA ALA A 105 39.31 10.15 8.67
C ALA A 105 38.51 10.94 9.74
N GLN A 106 37.36 11.52 9.38
CA GLN A 106 36.49 12.23 10.33
C GLN A 106 35.86 11.30 11.37
N ALA A 107 35.55 10.05 11.00
CA ALA A 107 35.06 9.02 11.92
C ALA A 107 36.12 8.68 12.98
N SER A 108 37.37 8.51 12.55
CA SER A 108 38.50 8.24 13.44
C SER A 108 38.80 9.42 14.38
N ALA A 109 38.59 10.65 13.89
CA ALA A 109 38.75 11.88 14.68
C ALA A 109 37.53 12.23 15.56
N SER A 110 36.46 11.43 15.55
CA SER A 110 35.21 11.67 16.28
C SER A 110 34.56 13.05 16.01
N ASN A 111 34.78 13.63 14.82
CA ASN A 111 34.24 14.94 14.44
C ASN A 111 32.84 14.82 13.82
N LYS A 112 31.80 15.05 14.63
CA LYS A 112 30.39 14.86 14.22
C LYS A 112 29.94 15.81 13.10
N ASP A 113 30.37 17.07 13.14
CA ASP A 113 29.93 18.08 12.16
C ASP A 113 30.57 17.84 10.77
N GLY A 114 31.84 17.44 10.77
CA GLY A 114 32.55 17.02 9.57
C GLY A 114 31.89 15.79 8.93
N LEU A 115 31.56 14.78 9.73
CA LEU A 115 30.86 13.57 9.26
C LEU A 115 29.51 13.88 8.64
N GLN A 116 28.68 14.72 9.28
CA GLN A 116 27.35 15.06 8.76
C GLN A 116 27.44 15.78 7.41
N THR A 117 28.39 16.70 7.26
CA THR A 117 28.63 17.43 6.01
C THR A 117 29.00 16.48 4.88
N VAL A 118 29.91 15.55 5.14
CA VAL A 118 30.41 14.60 4.14
C VAL A 118 29.35 13.59 3.76
N CYS A 119 28.54 13.15 4.72
CA CYS A 119 27.36 12.32 4.48
C CYS A 119 26.38 13.00 3.51
N GLY A 120 26.14 14.31 3.66
CA GLY A 120 25.34 15.08 2.70
C GLY A 120 25.93 15.08 1.29
N CYS A 121 27.25 15.21 1.17
CA CYS A 121 27.97 15.12 -0.11
C CYS A 121 27.82 13.74 -0.75
N LEU A 122 28.08 12.68 0.02
CA LEU A 122 27.97 11.29 -0.42
C LEU A 122 26.55 10.94 -0.88
N LEU A 123 25.52 11.44 -0.19
CA LEU A 123 24.13 11.27 -0.60
C LEU A 123 23.85 11.86 -1.99
N LEU A 124 24.38 13.05 -2.28
CA LEU A 124 24.20 13.70 -3.59
C LEU A 124 24.96 12.96 -4.68
N ILE A 125 26.19 12.54 -4.40
CA ILE A 125 26.99 11.72 -5.31
C ILE A 125 26.23 10.44 -5.67
N CYS A 126 25.66 9.73 -4.68
CA CYS A 126 24.85 8.53 -4.91
C CYS A 126 23.59 8.82 -5.75
N LYS A 127 22.92 9.97 -5.54
CA LYS A 127 21.76 10.37 -6.36
C LYS A 127 22.14 10.64 -7.82
N ILE A 128 23.30 11.26 -8.05
CA ILE A 128 23.80 11.51 -9.40
C ILE A 128 24.18 10.19 -10.05
N PHE A 129 24.93 9.34 -9.35
CA PHE A 129 25.30 7.99 -9.79
C PHE A 129 24.07 7.18 -10.21
N TYR A 130 23.04 7.12 -9.36
CA TYR A 130 21.77 6.44 -9.70
C TYR A 130 21.15 6.98 -10.99
N SER A 131 21.15 8.30 -11.16
CA SER A 131 20.50 8.94 -12.32
C SER A 131 21.25 8.70 -13.62
N LEU A 132 22.58 8.67 -13.58
CA LEU A 132 23.43 8.40 -14.75
C LEU A 132 23.33 6.95 -15.20
N ASN A 133 23.14 6.02 -14.26
CA ASN A 133 22.99 4.59 -14.54
C ASN A 133 21.52 4.16 -14.73
N TYR A 134 20.56 5.09 -14.78
CA TYR A 134 19.14 4.72 -14.78
C TYR A 134 18.66 4.18 -16.14
N GLN A 135 19.10 4.80 -17.24
CA GLN A 135 18.68 4.43 -18.60
C GLN A 135 19.38 3.17 -19.06
N ASP A 136 20.69 3.11 -18.83
CA ASP A 136 21.58 1.99 -19.15
C ASP A 136 22.84 2.09 -18.26
N ILE A 137 23.64 1.03 -18.20
CA ILE A 137 24.94 1.06 -17.54
C ILE A 137 26.00 1.60 -18.52
N PRO A 138 26.62 2.76 -18.22
CA PRO A 138 27.73 3.25 -19.03
C PRO A 138 28.97 2.38 -18.86
N GLU A 139 29.68 2.10 -19.96
CA GLU A 139 30.95 1.35 -20.01
C GLU A 139 31.94 1.80 -18.92
N PHE A 140 32.08 3.11 -18.71
CA PHE A 140 32.92 3.64 -17.65
C PHE A 140 32.52 3.16 -16.24
N PHE A 141 31.23 3.14 -15.91
CA PHE A 141 30.79 2.69 -14.60
C PHE A 141 30.82 1.17 -14.46
N GLU A 142 30.63 0.44 -15.55
CA GLU A 142 30.85 -1.01 -15.65
C GLU A 142 32.30 -1.36 -15.28
N ASP A 143 33.27 -0.76 -15.98
CA ASP A 143 34.71 -0.95 -15.74
C ASP A 143 35.15 -0.55 -14.32
N ASN A 144 34.47 0.44 -13.73
CA ASN A 144 34.78 0.96 -12.41
C ASN A 144 33.90 0.38 -11.29
N MET A 145 33.04 -0.60 -11.55
CA MET A 145 32.29 -1.29 -10.49
C MET A 145 33.17 -1.84 -9.35
N PRO A 146 34.38 -2.40 -9.60
CA PRO A 146 35.27 -2.85 -8.53
C PRO A 146 35.68 -1.73 -7.56
N LYS A 147 35.61 -0.46 -7.98
CA LYS A 147 35.88 0.71 -7.12
C LYS A 147 34.63 1.18 -6.38
N TRP A 148 33.48 1.15 -7.04
CA TRP A 148 32.22 1.66 -6.49
C TRP A 148 31.57 0.69 -5.51
N MET A 149 31.44 -0.59 -5.88
CA MET A 149 30.63 -1.56 -5.12
C MET A 149 31.16 -1.82 -3.70
N PRO A 150 32.47 -2.01 -3.46
CA PRO A 150 32.98 -2.19 -2.10
C PRO A 150 32.76 -0.97 -1.20
N ARG A 151 32.95 0.24 -1.75
CA ARG A 151 32.75 1.49 -1.00
C ARG A 151 31.28 1.78 -0.71
N LEU A 152 30.37 1.43 -1.62
CA LEU A 152 28.93 1.50 -1.36
C LEU A 152 28.51 0.54 -0.24
N ARG A 153 29.14 -0.64 -0.13
CA ARG A 153 28.92 -1.55 1.01
C ARG A 153 29.41 -0.98 2.33
N GLU A 154 30.62 -0.43 2.36
CA GLU A 154 31.15 0.27 3.55
C GLU A 154 30.20 1.38 4.00
N LEU A 155 29.70 2.16 3.03
CA LEU A 155 28.77 3.23 3.29
C LEU A 155 27.43 2.70 3.82
N LEU A 156 26.90 1.59 3.28
CA LEU A 156 25.68 0.94 3.76
C LEU A 156 25.80 0.48 5.23
N ALA A 157 26.95 -0.08 5.61
CA ALA A 157 27.21 -0.55 6.97
C ALA A 157 27.34 0.61 7.99
N ALA A 158 27.87 1.76 7.55
CA ALA A 158 28.06 2.94 8.38
C ALA A 158 26.87 3.93 8.37
N ALA A 159 25.82 3.67 7.57
CA ALA A 159 24.92 4.72 7.07
C ALA A 159 23.95 5.33 8.09
N GLN A 160 23.74 6.64 7.92
CA GLN A 160 22.48 7.32 8.28
C GLN A 160 21.32 6.82 7.37
N PRO A 161 20.05 6.83 7.84
CA PRO A 161 18.92 6.23 7.12
C PRO A 161 18.74 6.69 5.67
N ALA A 162 18.97 7.98 5.38
CA ALA A 162 18.80 8.56 4.05
C ALA A 162 19.79 8.00 3.02
N ILE A 163 21.04 7.78 3.42
CA ILE A 163 22.08 7.22 2.55
C ILE A 163 21.82 5.75 2.30
N GLY A 164 21.48 5.00 3.35
CA GLY A 164 21.12 3.58 3.24
C GLY A 164 19.98 3.38 2.24
N SER A 165 18.92 4.20 2.29
CA SER A 165 17.83 4.18 1.32
C SER A 165 18.30 4.40 -0.11
N GLN A 166 19.16 5.40 -0.35
CA GLN A 166 19.66 5.69 -1.70
C GLN A 166 20.55 4.57 -2.24
N ILE A 167 21.36 3.92 -1.39
CA ILE A 167 22.17 2.77 -1.78
C ILE A 167 21.26 1.58 -2.12
N CYS A 168 20.19 1.36 -1.36
CA CYS A 168 19.22 0.31 -1.67
C CYS A 168 18.56 0.53 -3.04
N GLU A 169 18.24 1.78 -3.42
CA GLU A 169 17.74 2.09 -4.77
C GLU A 169 18.77 1.74 -5.85
N ILE A 170 20.05 2.08 -5.64
CA ILE A 170 21.14 1.76 -6.58
C ILE A 170 21.29 0.24 -6.72
N VAL A 171 21.38 -0.50 -5.61
CA VAL A 171 21.51 -1.96 -5.62
C VAL A 171 20.30 -2.61 -6.29
N SER A 172 19.09 -2.10 -6.05
CA SER A 172 17.88 -2.61 -6.70
C SER A 172 17.89 -2.36 -8.20
N LEU A 173 18.37 -1.20 -8.66
CA LEU A 173 18.52 -0.88 -10.08
C LEU A 173 19.50 -1.85 -10.75
N TYR A 174 20.68 -2.04 -10.16
CA TYR A 174 21.73 -2.93 -10.70
C TYR A 174 21.28 -4.39 -10.71
N ALA A 175 20.71 -4.89 -9.61
CA ALA A 175 20.22 -6.27 -9.55
C ALA A 175 19.04 -6.54 -10.52
N CYS A 176 18.24 -5.53 -10.88
CA CYS A 176 17.12 -5.72 -11.79
C CYS A 176 17.47 -5.51 -13.27
N LYS A 177 18.42 -4.62 -13.58
CA LYS A 177 18.72 -4.22 -14.97
C LYS A 177 20.08 -4.72 -15.49
N TYR A 178 21.05 -4.87 -14.60
CA TYR A 178 22.46 -5.14 -14.92
C TYR A 178 22.93 -6.38 -14.14
N ASP A 179 22.11 -7.44 -14.18
CA ASP A 179 22.30 -8.65 -13.35
C ASP A 179 23.60 -9.39 -13.71
N GLU A 180 23.94 -9.46 -14.99
CA GLU A 180 25.15 -10.16 -15.46
C GLU A 180 26.41 -9.54 -14.87
N GLU A 181 26.49 -8.21 -14.89
CA GLU A 181 27.63 -7.44 -14.44
C GLU A 181 27.65 -7.30 -12.90
N PHE A 182 26.48 -7.26 -12.27
CA PHE A 182 26.34 -7.10 -10.82
C PHE A 182 26.39 -8.42 -10.02
N ALA A 183 26.16 -9.57 -10.66
CA ALA A 183 26.14 -10.89 -10.03
C ALA A 183 27.31 -11.19 -9.07
N PRO A 184 28.57 -10.81 -9.37
CA PRO A 184 29.70 -11.06 -8.45
C PRO A 184 29.59 -10.32 -7.10
N TYR A 185 28.90 -9.17 -7.06
CA TYR A 185 28.77 -8.32 -5.87
C TYR A 185 27.50 -8.59 -5.08
N LEU A 186 26.47 -9.16 -5.72
CA LEU A 186 25.15 -9.38 -5.15
C LEU A 186 25.17 -10.15 -3.80
N PRO A 187 25.91 -11.26 -3.63
CA PRO A 187 25.91 -12.04 -2.38
C PRO A 187 26.33 -11.21 -1.16
N ASP A 188 27.31 -10.35 -1.34
CA ASP A 188 27.87 -9.48 -0.32
C ASP A 188 26.87 -8.40 0.10
N PHE A 189 26.18 -7.79 -0.85
CA PHE A 189 25.11 -6.82 -0.56
C PHE A 189 23.91 -7.47 0.13
N VAL A 190 23.51 -8.69 -0.26
CA VAL A 190 22.42 -9.42 0.40
C VAL A 190 22.73 -9.69 1.87
N LYS A 191 23.97 -10.06 2.19
CA LYS A 191 24.44 -10.29 3.56
C LYS A 191 24.36 -9.01 4.41
N ASP A 192 24.86 -7.89 3.88
CA ASP A 192 24.88 -6.62 4.61
C ASP A 192 23.48 -6.02 4.77
N LEU A 193 22.63 -6.14 3.75
CA LEU A 193 21.24 -5.69 3.81
C LEU A 193 20.43 -6.51 4.83
N GLY A 194 20.67 -7.81 4.94
CA GLY A 194 20.09 -8.64 5.98
C GLY A 194 20.43 -8.16 7.40
N ASN A 195 21.66 -7.68 7.61
CA ASN A 195 22.09 -7.08 8.88
C ASN A 195 21.47 -5.70 9.10
N ALA A 196 21.32 -4.89 8.05
CA ALA A 196 20.63 -3.60 8.11
C ALA A 196 19.13 -3.74 8.43
N ILE A 197 18.46 -4.76 7.90
CA ILE A 197 17.06 -5.08 8.24
C ILE A 197 16.94 -5.48 9.72
N LYS A 198 17.88 -6.29 10.24
CA LYS A 198 17.94 -6.62 11.68
C LYS A 198 18.16 -5.37 12.54
N PHE A 199 19.04 -4.46 12.10
CA PHE A 199 19.28 -3.19 12.78
C PHE A 199 18.03 -2.29 12.77
N LEU A 200 17.39 -2.10 11.61
CA LEU A 200 16.16 -1.32 11.47
C LEU A 200 14.98 -1.91 12.26
N ALA A 201 14.88 -3.24 12.35
CA ALA A 201 13.92 -3.94 13.20
C ALA A 201 14.18 -3.64 14.69
N SER A 202 15.44 -3.73 15.15
CA SER A 202 15.81 -3.43 16.55
C SER A 202 15.58 -1.96 16.95
N VAL A 203 15.70 -1.02 16.01
CA VAL A 203 15.42 0.41 16.22
C VAL A 203 13.91 0.67 16.25
N ALA A 204 13.11 -0.10 15.50
CA ALA A 204 11.66 -0.02 15.47
C ALA A 204 11.00 -0.52 16.77
N GLU A 205 11.62 -1.49 17.45
CA GLU A 205 11.12 -2.08 18.69
C GLU A 205 11.24 -1.13 19.90
N ARG A 206 11.97 -0.01 19.76
CA ARG A 206 12.14 0.97 20.84
C ARG A 206 10.82 1.66 21.19
N PRO A 207 10.44 1.72 22.49
CA PRO A 207 9.13 2.21 22.93
C PRO A 207 8.81 3.66 22.54
N GLN A 208 9.85 4.49 22.31
CA GLN A 208 9.72 5.88 21.86
C GLN A 208 9.17 6.01 20.42
N ASN A 209 9.35 4.99 19.57
CA ASN A 209 8.86 4.97 18.19
C ASN A 209 7.45 4.37 18.05
N LYS A 210 6.86 3.86 19.13
CA LYS A 210 5.50 3.28 19.14
C LYS A 210 4.40 4.34 19.14
N GLN A 211 4.67 5.55 19.63
CA GLN A 211 3.67 6.62 19.74
C GLN A 211 3.23 7.20 18.40
N LEU A 212 4.05 7.06 17.33
CA LEU A 212 3.70 7.45 15.96
C LEU A 212 2.54 6.65 15.34
N PHE A 213 2.10 5.56 15.99
CA PHE A 213 1.08 4.64 15.48
C PHE A 213 -0.18 4.59 16.36
N GLY A 214 -0.34 5.52 17.30
CA GLY A 214 -1.29 5.40 18.42
C GLY A 214 -2.53 6.30 18.41
N GLU A 215 -2.74 7.16 17.41
CA GLU A 215 -3.88 8.10 17.39
C GLU A 215 -5.19 7.38 16.94
N PRO A 216 -6.17 7.15 17.85
CA PRO A 216 -7.29 6.24 17.58
C PRO A 216 -8.37 6.78 16.63
N GLU A 217 -8.46 8.10 16.45
CA GLU A 217 -9.56 8.72 15.68
C GLU A 217 -9.26 8.81 14.18
N THR A 218 -8.00 9.02 13.79
CA THR A 218 -7.59 9.10 12.38
C THR A 218 -7.52 7.72 11.70
N LEU A 219 -7.41 6.64 12.48
CA LEU A 219 -7.32 5.26 11.99
C LEU A 219 -8.68 4.66 11.60
N ARG A 220 -9.80 5.05 12.23
CA ARG A 220 -11.08 4.31 12.12
C ARG A 220 -11.74 4.33 10.74
N GLN A 221 -11.67 5.44 10.01
CA GLN A 221 -12.26 5.56 8.67
C GLN A 221 -11.27 5.19 7.54
N LEU A 222 -9.96 5.31 7.80
CA LEU A 222 -8.92 4.93 6.85
C LEU A 222 -8.63 3.43 6.87
N TYR A 223 -8.77 2.72 8.00
CA TYR A 223 -8.41 1.29 8.10
C TYR A 223 -9.22 0.40 7.16
N ILE A 224 -10.52 0.66 6.97
CA ILE A 224 -11.41 -0.25 6.23
C ILE A 224 -11.13 -0.17 4.72
N ARG A 225 -10.97 1.05 4.17
CA ARG A 225 -10.61 1.23 2.76
C ARG A 225 -9.13 0.92 2.51
N ARG A 226 -8.20 1.37 3.37
CA ARG A 226 -6.77 1.08 3.20
C ARG A 226 -6.46 -0.43 3.23
N ASP A 227 -7.14 -1.18 4.08
CA ASP A 227 -6.86 -2.61 4.28
C ASP A 227 -7.62 -3.51 3.28
N MET A 228 -8.86 -3.19 2.94
CA MET A 228 -9.65 -3.99 1.97
C MET A 228 -9.40 -3.62 0.50
N GLU A 229 -8.92 -2.40 0.21
CA GLU A 229 -8.55 -1.96 -1.15
C GLU A 229 -7.02 -2.06 -1.40
N GLY A 230 -6.24 -2.44 -0.39
CA GLY A 230 -4.79 -2.72 -0.53
C GLY A 230 -3.89 -1.49 -0.56
N SER A 231 -4.27 -0.39 0.11
CA SER A 231 -3.53 0.87 0.19
C SER A 231 -2.43 0.91 1.26
N ASP A 232 -2.14 -0.19 1.97
CA ASP A 232 -1.04 -0.31 2.94
C ASP A 232 0.34 -0.55 2.29
N GLN A 233 0.51 -0.18 1.01
CA GLN A 233 1.66 -0.53 0.16
C GLN A 233 3.01 -0.08 0.75
N ASP A 234 3.05 1.04 1.47
CA ASP A 234 4.28 1.62 2.03
C ASP A 234 4.54 1.26 3.51
N THR A 235 3.75 0.36 4.09
CA THR A 235 3.95 -0.05 5.50
C THR A 235 5.03 -1.13 5.63
N ARG A 236 5.84 -1.07 6.69
CA ARG A 236 6.84 -2.13 6.98
C ARG A 236 6.21 -3.51 7.11
N ARG A 237 5.01 -3.58 7.70
CA ARG A 237 4.23 -4.81 7.84
C ARG A 237 3.92 -5.41 6.47
N ARG A 238 3.51 -4.58 5.51
CA ARG A 238 3.25 -5.02 4.14
C ARG A 238 4.51 -5.41 3.39
N ALA A 239 5.57 -4.61 3.47
CA ALA A 239 6.87 -4.90 2.84
C ALA A 239 7.46 -6.25 3.32
N ALA A 240 7.40 -6.53 4.63
CA ALA A 240 7.83 -7.81 5.18
C ALA A 240 7.00 -8.99 4.64
N CYS A 241 5.70 -8.81 4.45
CA CYS A 241 4.82 -9.85 3.91
C CYS A 241 5.02 -10.07 2.41
N ASP A 242 5.22 -9.00 1.64
CA ASP A 242 5.52 -9.11 0.21
C ASP A 242 6.90 -9.78 0.00
N LEU A 243 7.86 -9.56 0.90
CA LEU A 243 9.12 -10.33 0.93
C LEU A 243 8.87 -11.82 1.19
N VAL A 244 8.10 -12.17 2.22
CA VAL A 244 7.76 -13.59 2.51
C VAL A 244 7.04 -14.23 1.32
N ARG A 245 6.10 -13.53 0.69
CA ARG A 245 5.39 -14.00 -0.49
C ARG A 245 6.33 -14.17 -1.70
N ALA A 246 7.26 -13.23 -1.91
CA ALA A 246 8.27 -13.35 -2.96
C ALA A 246 9.17 -14.57 -2.74
N LEU A 247 9.62 -14.81 -1.51
CA LEU A 247 10.40 -16.00 -1.16
C LEU A 247 9.60 -17.30 -1.38
N CYS A 248 8.30 -17.30 -1.06
CA CYS A 248 7.43 -18.47 -1.29
C CYS A 248 7.27 -18.83 -2.77
N LYS A 249 7.44 -17.88 -3.71
CA LYS A 249 7.36 -18.19 -5.15
C LYS A 249 8.48 -19.12 -5.62
N SER A 250 9.67 -19.01 -5.01
CA SER A 250 10.86 -19.78 -5.42
C SER A 250 11.24 -20.88 -4.43
N PHE A 251 10.90 -20.72 -3.14
CA PHE A 251 11.35 -21.59 -2.05
C PHE A 251 10.20 -22.01 -1.13
N GLU A 252 9.05 -22.34 -1.70
CA GLU A 252 7.79 -22.61 -0.99
C GLU A 252 7.96 -23.57 0.21
N GLY A 253 8.56 -24.74 -0.01
CA GLY A 253 8.73 -25.77 1.04
C GLY A 253 9.57 -25.30 2.23
N PRO A 254 10.85 -24.91 2.04
CA PRO A 254 11.70 -24.42 3.12
C PRO A 254 11.12 -23.21 3.85
N VAL A 255 10.58 -22.23 3.14
CA VAL A 255 10.02 -21.01 3.75
C VAL A 255 8.83 -21.38 4.65
N ILE A 256 7.90 -22.18 4.15
CA ILE A 256 6.75 -22.63 4.95
C ILE A 256 7.20 -23.46 6.15
N GLY A 257 8.20 -24.34 6.01
CA GLY A 257 8.74 -25.12 7.13
C GLY A 257 9.25 -24.25 8.28
N HIS A 258 10.09 -23.26 7.99
CA HIS A 258 10.65 -22.36 9.00
C HIS A 258 9.59 -21.46 9.64
N PHE A 259 8.74 -20.84 8.82
CA PHE A 259 7.71 -19.94 9.36
C PHE A 259 6.58 -20.71 10.08
N SER A 260 6.31 -21.97 9.75
CA SER A 260 5.32 -22.79 10.47
C SER A 260 5.74 -23.04 11.91
N GLN A 261 7.02 -23.28 12.19
CA GLN A 261 7.53 -23.40 13.55
C GLN A 261 7.33 -22.11 14.35
N TYR A 262 7.58 -20.96 13.72
CA TYR A 262 7.37 -19.66 14.35
C TYR A 262 5.87 -19.37 14.58
N VAL A 263 5.00 -19.71 13.63
CA VAL A 263 3.53 -19.63 13.82
C VAL A 263 3.10 -20.50 15.00
N GLN A 264 3.62 -21.72 15.12
CA GLN A 264 3.32 -22.60 16.25
C GLN A 264 3.75 -21.98 17.59
N HIS A 265 4.95 -21.39 17.65
CA HIS A 265 5.42 -20.67 18.83
C HIS A 265 4.48 -19.50 19.22
N LEU A 266 4.08 -18.67 18.26
CA LEU A 266 3.14 -17.55 18.51
C LEU A 266 1.76 -18.02 18.98
N LEU A 267 1.27 -19.14 18.45
CA LEU A 267 0.01 -19.75 18.88
C LEU A 267 0.12 -20.36 20.29
N GLN A 268 1.26 -20.94 20.63
CA GLN A 268 1.54 -21.45 21.98
C GLN A 268 1.61 -20.30 23.00
N GLU A 269 2.29 -19.21 22.67
CA GLU A 269 2.33 -18.01 23.52
C GLU A 269 0.92 -17.46 23.79
N TYR A 270 0.06 -17.42 22.76
CA TYR A 270 -1.34 -17.04 22.92
C TYR A 270 -2.11 -18.01 23.83
N SER A 271 -1.90 -19.32 23.67
CA SER A 271 -2.57 -20.32 24.51
C SER A 271 -2.18 -20.22 25.99
N ALA A 272 -0.96 -19.75 26.28
CA ALA A 272 -0.49 -19.51 27.63
C ALA A 272 -1.13 -18.25 28.25
N ASN A 273 -1.32 -17.17 27.47
CA ASN A 273 -1.82 -15.89 27.98
C ASN A 273 -2.83 -15.22 27.04
N ARG A 274 -4.09 -15.68 27.07
CA ARG A 274 -5.15 -15.25 26.14
C ARG A 274 -5.41 -13.72 26.13
N GLN A 275 -5.34 -13.07 27.29
CA GLN A 275 -5.71 -11.66 27.44
C GLN A 275 -4.63 -10.67 26.98
N SER A 276 -3.34 -10.99 27.19
CA SER A 276 -2.22 -10.09 26.83
C SER A 276 -1.57 -10.42 25.49
N ALA A 277 -1.63 -11.68 25.05
CA ALA A 277 -0.93 -12.18 23.86
C ALA A 277 -1.80 -12.24 22.59
N TRP A 278 -2.96 -11.57 22.54
CA TRP A 278 -3.80 -11.49 21.33
C TRP A 278 -3.03 -10.98 20.10
N ARG A 279 -2.01 -10.13 20.33
CA ARG A 279 -1.11 -9.61 19.28
C ARG A 279 -0.26 -10.70 18.63
N SER A 280 0.21 -11.69 19.41
CA SER A 280 0.97 -12.83 18.87
C SER A 280 0.09 -13.66 17.94
N LYS A 281 -1.19 -13.84 18.30
CA LYS A 281 -2.16 -14.52 17.43
C LYS A 281 -2.51 -13.71 16.19
N ASP A 282 -2.71 -12.39 16.28
CA ASP A 282 -2.89 -11.53 15.10
C ASP A 282 -1.69 -11.62 14.14
N ALA A 283 -0.47 -11.57 14.68
CA ALA A 283 0.75 -11.72 13.88
C ALA A 283 0.81 -13.09 13.19
N ALA A 284 0.43 -14.17 13.89
CA ALA A 284 0.34 -15.51 13.33
C ALA A 284 -0.68 -15.60 12.18
N LEU A 285 -1.90 -15.07 12.35
CA LEU A 285 -2.92 -15.04 11.29
C LEU A 285 -2.44 -14.27 10.07
N TYR A 286 -1.77 -13.14 10.28
CA TYR A 286 -1.26 -12.30 9.20
C TYR A 286 -0.09 -12.96 8.44
N LEU A 287 0.78 -13.65 9.17
CA LEU A 287 1.88 -14.41 8.57
C LEU A 287 1.36 -15.59 7.75
N VAL A 288 0.39 -16.35 8.26
CA VAL A 288 -0.28 -17.43 7.51
C VAL A 288 -0.97 -16.87 6.27
N THR A 289 -1.56 -15.68 6.36
CA THR A 289 -2.13 -15.00 5.18
C THR A 289 -1.09 -14.77 4.08
N SER A 290 0.14 -14.43 4.46
CA SER A 290 1.23 -14.15 3.54
C SER A 290 1.85 -15.43 2.95
N LEU A 291 1.93 -16.51 3.75
CA LEU A 291 2.49 -17.81 3.34
C LEU A 291 1.53 -18.62 2.46
N ALA A 292 0.25 -18.62 2.82
CA ALA A 292 -0.74 -19.49 2.20
C ALA A 292 -1.30 -18.90 0.89
N ALA A 293 -1.21 -17.60 0.65
CA ALA A 293 -1.75 -16.96 -0.54
C ALA A 293 -0.81 -17.09 -1.76
N LYS A 294 -1.14 -17.98 -2.71
CA LYS A 294 -0.44 -18.09 -4.00
C LYS A 294 -0.92 -17.07 -5.02
N ALA A 295 -2.24 -16.91 -5.11
CA ALA A 295 -2.88 -15.91 -5.96
C ALA A 295 -3.99 -15.19 -5.19
N GLN A 296 -4.04 -13.86 -5.33
CA GLN A 296 -5.01 -13.00 -4.65
C GLN A 296 -5.55 -11.96 -5.63
N THR A 297 -6.84 -11.65 -5.52
CA THR A 297 -7.49 -10.54 -6.22
C THR A 297 -8.15 -9.60 -5.21
N SER A 298 -8.27 -8.31 -5.53
CA SER A 298 -8.96 -7.34 -4.67
C SER A 298 -10.43 -7.69 -4.46
N ARG A 299 -11.07 -8.30 -5.47
CA ARG A 299 -12.51 -8.61 -5.45
C ARG A 299 -12.87 -9.96 -4.83
N HIS A 300 -12.02 -10.99 -4.97
CA HIS A 300 -12.34 -12.37 -4.55
C HIS A 300 -11.41 -12.91 -3.46
N GLY A 301 -10.55 -12.08 -2.88
CA GLY A 301 -9.57 -12.54 -1.89
C GLY A 301 -8.58 -13.54 -2.50
N VAL A 302 -8.10 -14.48 -1.68
CA VAL A 302 -7.18 -15.54 -2.11
C VAL A 302 -7.93 -16.57 -2.96
N THR A 303 -7.54 -16.68 -4.23
CA THR A 303 -8.13 -17.60 -5.22
C THR A 303 -7.39 -18.94 -5.28
N GLN A 304 -6.09 -18.93 -4.98
CA GLN A 304 -5.27 -20.14 -4.87
C GLN A 304 -4.48 -20.09 -3.58
N ALA A 305 -4.62 -21.14 -2.78
CA ALA A 305 -3.86 -21.32 -1.55
C ALA A 305 -2.85 -22.46 -1.69
N THR A 306 -1.81 -22.42 -0.88
CA THR A 306 -0.81 -23.49 -0.79
C THR A 306 -1.41 -24.79 -0.25
N GLU A 307 -1.03 -25.92 -0.86
CA GLU A 307 -1.44 -27.26 -0.41
C GLU A 307 -0.69 -27.73 0.84
N LEU A 308 0.47 -27.15 1.13
CA LEU A 308 1.30 -27.47 2.29
C LEU A 308 0.68 -27.03 3.63
N VAL A 309 -0.37 -26.22 3.59
CA VAL A 309 -1.09 -25.78 4.79
C VAL A 309 -2.57 -26.11 4.65
N ASN A 310 -3.10 -26.91 5.58
CA ASN A 310 -4.53 -27.19 5.64
C ASN A 310 -5.31 -25.96 6.16
N MET A 311 -5.60 -25.03 5.25
CA MET A 311 -6.26 -23.76 5.58
C MET A 311 -7.67 -23.96 6.15
N ALA A 312 -8.39 -24.99 5.71
CA ALA A 312 -9.72 -25.29 6.23
C ALA A 312 -9.67 -25.67 7.72
N GLU A 313 -8.70 -26.50 8.11
CA GLU A 313 -8.49 -26.87 9.50
C GLU A 313 -7.96 -25.71 10.34
N PHE A 314 -7.06 -24.91 9.79
CA PHE A 314 -6.51 -23.74 10.46
C PHE A 314 -7.61 -22.70 10.77
N CYS A 315 -8.47 -22.38 9.80
CA CYS A 315 -9.63 -21.51 10.01
C CYS A 315 -10.54 -22.05 11.13
N ARG A 316 -10.80 -23.36 11.14
CA ARG A 316 -11.68 -24.02 12.12
C ARG A 316 -11.15 -23.98 13.54
N THR A 317 -9.85 -24.21 13.71
CA THR A 317 -9.22 -24.37 15.02
C THR A 317 -8.73 -23.04 15.59
N GLN A 318 -8.24 -22.14 14.74
CA GLN A 318 -7.56 -20.92 15.20
C GLN A 318 -8.41 -19.65 15.04
N ALA A 319 -9.21 -19.51 13.98
CA ALA A 319 -9.93 -18.26 13.70
C ALA A 319 -11.41 -18.29 14.13
N LEU A 320 -12.15 -19.37 13.82
CA LEU A 320 -13.58 -19.44 14.13
C LEU A 320 -13.94 -19.41 15.63
N PRO A 321 -13.18 -20.00 16.57
CA PRO A 321 -13.51 -19.93 18.00
C PRO A 321 -13.42 -18.51 18.55
N GLU A 322 -12.55 -17.68 17.98
CA GLU A 322 -12.31 -16.30 18.42
C GLU A 322 -13.41 -15.33 18.02
N LEU A 323 -14.38 -15.76 17.23
CA LEU A 323 -15.57 -14.97 16.93
C LEU A 323 -16.47 -14.73 18.15
N GLN A 324 -16.20 -15.36 19.29
CA GLN A 324 -16.86 -15.04 20.56
C GLN A 324 -16.31 -13.74 21.19
N GLU A 325 -15.09 -13.33 20.86
CA GLU A 325 -14.45 -12.13 21.41
C GLU A 325 -14.95 -10.88 20.69
N SER A 326 -15.53 -9.94 21.42
CA SER A 326 -15.93 -8.62 20.90
C SER A 326 -14.73 -7.67 20.78
N GLY A 327 -14.68 -6.88 19.70
CA GLY A 327 -13.69 -5.81 19.52
C GLY A 327 -12.69 -6.08 18.40
N LEU A 328 -11.54 -5.40 18.45
CA LEU A 328 -10.57 -5.33 17.33
C LEU A 328 -9.99 -6.69 16.95
N PHE A 329 -9.81 -7.59 17.93
CA PHE A 329 -9.29 -8.94 17.67
C PHE A 329 -10.31 -9.84 16.96
N GLY A 330 -11.60 -9.74 17.32
CA GLY A 330 -12.69 -10.38 16.59
C GLY A 330 -12.75 -9.91 15.13
N ALA A 331 -12.55 -8.62 14.88
CA ALA A 331 -12.44 -8.07 13.53
C ALA A 331 -11.24 -8.62 12.74
N ALA A 332 -10.08 -8.78 13.38
CA ALA A 332 -8.91 -9.39 12.74
C ALA A 332 -9.16 -10.85 12.33
N CYS A 333 -9.88 -11.62 13.16
CA CYS A 333 -10.28 -12.98 12.83
C CYS A 333 -11.31 -13.01 11.68
N LEU A 334 -12.29 -12.10 11.67
CA LEU A 334 -13.23 -11.95 10.55
C LEU A 334 -12.51 -11.59 9.25
N LYS A 335 -11.55 -10.67 9.29
CA LYS A 335 -10.69 -10.32 8.15
C LYS A 335 -9.95 -11.54 7.60
N PHE A 336 -9.34 -12.33 8.47
CA PHE A 336 -8.63 -13.55 8.06
C PHE A 336 -9.57 -14.50 7.32
N LEU A 337 -10.79 -14.71 7.83
CA LEU A 337 -11.80 -15.57 7.22
C LEU A 337 -12.28 -15.03 5.87
N VAL A 338 -12.51 -13.72 5.76
CA VAL A 338 -12.88 -13.04 4.50
C VAL A 338 -11.78 -13.17 3.45
N THR A 339 -10.51 -13.18 3.87
CA THR A 339 -9.36 -13.29 2.97
C THR A 339 -9.27 -14.66 2.29
N PHE A 340 -9.73 -15.72 2.97
CA PHE A 340 -9.73 -17.09 2.46
C PHE A 340 -11.16 -17.64 2.25
N PRO A 341 -11.93 -17.08 1.28
CA PRO A 341 -13.34 -17.44 1.11
C PRO A 341 -13.54 -18.89 0.67
N ILE A 342 -12.61 -19.47 -0.11
CA ILE A 342 -12.69 -20.86 -0.57
C ILE A 342 -12.45 -21.84 0.58
N ALA A 343 -11.42 -21.60 1.40
CA ALA A 343 -11.09 -22.45 2.54
C ALA A 343 -12.17 -22.40 3.64
N THR A 344 -12.85 -21.26 3.77
CA THR A 344 -13.99 -21.10 4.68
C THR A 344 -15.28 -21.70 4.11
N ALA A 345 -15.49 -21.66 2.80
CA ALA A 345 -16.68 -22.19 2.12
C ALA A 345 -16.90 -23.69 2.27
N ALA A 346 -15.84 -24.49 2.26
CA ALA A 346 -15.95 -25.94 2.25
C ALA A 346 -16.54 -26.54 3.55
N ARG A 347 -16.56 -25.80 4.67
CA ARG A 347 -16.98 -26.29 6.00
C ARG A 347 -17.59 -25.20 6.89
N TYR A 348 -18.48 -24.35 6.37
CA TYR A 348 -19.21 -23.39 7.21
C TYR A 348 -19.96 -24.12 8.34
N ASP A 349 -19.54 -23.90 9.59
CA ASP A 349 -20.33 -24.31 10.76
C ASP A 349 -21.45 -23.27 10.95
N TYR A 350 -22.63 -23.58 10.41
CA TYR A 350 -23.84 -22.76 10.49
C TYR A 350 -24.17 -22.31 11.93
N ARG A 351 -23.75 -23.07 12.94
CA ARG A 351 -23.95 -22.75 14.36
C ARG A 351 -23.22 -21.48 14.78
N ARG A 352 -22.22 -21.02 14.02
CA ARG A 352 -21.39 -19.85 14.34
C ARG A 352 -21.74 -18.61 13.54
N LEU A 353 -22.61 -18.71 12.52
CA LEU A 353 -23.13 -17.52 11.82
C LEU A 353 -23.80 -16.51 12.77
N PRO A 354 -24.59 -16.92 13.79
CA PRO A 354 -25.14 -15.98 14.76
C PRO A 354 -24.08 -15.16 15.53
N LEU A 355 -22.86 -15.68 15.70
CA LEU A 355 -21.76 -14.94 16.33
C LEU A 355 -21.24 -13.83 15.42
N ALA A 356 -21.08 -14.11 14.12
CA ALA A 356 -20.71 -13.08 13.13
C ALA A 356 -21.79 -12.00 13.01
N VAL A 357 -23.05 -12.37 13.20
CA VAL A 357 -24.17 -11.43 13.26
C VAL A 357 -24.08 -10.53 14.49
N ALA A 358 -23.74 -11.07 15.66
CA ALA A 358 -23.55 -10.26 16.87
C ALA A 358 -22.49 -9.17 16.65
N HIS A 359 -21.46 -9.45 15.85
CA HIS A 359 -20.44 -8.45 15.48
C HIS A 359 -20.95 -7.31 14.60
N LEU A 360 -22.07 -7.47 13.89
CA LEU A 360 -22.72 -6.35 13.20
C LEU A 360 -23.27 -5.30 14.19
N ALA A 361 -23.49 -5.68 15.45
CA ALA A 361 -24.01 -4.80 16.50
C ALA A 361 -22.91 -4.17 17.37
N ALA A 362 -21.63 -4.39 17.05
CA ALA A 362 -20.50 -3.85 17.81
C ALA A 362 -20.50 -2.30 17.83
N GLU A 363 -19.69 -1.64 18.66
CA GLU A 363 -19.54 -0.17 18.55
C GLU A 363 -18.54 0.23 17.44
N SER A 364 -17.68 -0.70 17.03
CA SER A 364 -16.59 -0.42 16.10
C SER A 364 -17.00 -0.60 14.63
N PRO A 365 -16.86 0.42 13.77
CA PRO A 365 -17.23 0.34 12.36
C PRO A 365 -16.36 -0.65 11.56
N VAL A 366 -15.15 -0.93 12.05
CA VAL A 366 -14.24 -1.93 11.47
C VAL A 366 -14.82 -3.33 11.66
N CYS A 367 -15.33 -3.62 12.86
CA CYS A 367 -15.95 -4.91 13.18
C CYS A 367 -17.19 -5.15 12.31
N HIS A 368 -18.05 -4.13 12.16
CA HIS A 368 -19.23 -4.20 11.29
C HIS A 368 -18.89 -4.53 9.85
N SER A 369 -17.86 -3.88 9.32
CA SER A 369 -17.51 -4.00 7.91
C SER A 369 -16.98 -5.39 7.59
N TYR A 370 -16.10 -5.92 8.44
CA TYR A 370 -15.60 -7.29 8.29
C TYR A 370 -16.66 -8.35 8.56
N ALA A 371 -17.56 -8.11 9.51
CA ALA A 371 -18.71 -8.98 9.75
C ALA A 371 -19.65 -9.01 8.53
N ALA A 372 -19.97 -7.85 7.95
CA ALA A 372 -20.80 -7.74 6.75
C ALA A 372 -20.14 -8.43 5.55
N ALA A 373 -18.84 -8.22 5.32
CA ALA A 373 -18.09 -8.89 4.26
C ALA A 373 -18.04 -10.42 4.44
N PHE A 374 -17.87 -10.89 5.68
CA PHE A 374 -17.89 -12.32 6.00
C PHE A 374 -19.26 -12.94 5.70
N LEU A 375 -20.34 -12.27 6.11
CA LEU A 375 -21.71 -12.72 5.86
C LEU A 375 -22.06 -12.69 4.37
N GLU A 376 -21.61 -11.68 3.63
CA GLU A 376 -21.75 -11.62 2.16
C GLU A 376 -21.10 -12.83 1.50
N ASN A 377 -19.85 -13.15 1.86
CA ASN A 377 -19.14 -14.31 1.33
C ASN A 377 -19.85 -15.62 1.69
N ALA A 378 -20.31 -15.76 2.93
CA ALA A 378 -21.05 -16.96 3.36
C ALA A 378 -22.32 -17.19 2.52
N GLN A 379 -23.03 -16.14 2.10
CA GLN A 379 -24.25 -16.25 1.28
C GLN A 379 -24.00 -16.74 -0.15
N THR A 380 -22.75 -16.64 -0.65
CA THR A 380 -22.40 -17.16 -1.98
C THR A 380 -22.34 -18.68 -2.03
N VAL A 381 -22.16 -19.34 -0.88
CA VAL A 381 -22.06 -20.80 -0.77
C VAL A 381 -23.43 -21.46 -0.92
N ALA A 382 -23.54 -22.42 -1.84
CA ALA A 382 -24.80 -23.06 -2.23
C ALA A 382 -25.62 -23.62 -1.05
N GLN A 383 -24.94 -24.12 -0.02
CA GLN A 383 -25.54 -24.73 1.16
C GLN A 383 -26.17 -23.68 2.12
N CYS A 384 -25.76 -22.41 2.06
CA CYS A 384 -26.46 -21.30 2.73
C CYS A 384 -27.79 -20.93 2.05
N ARG A 385 -27.96 -21.26 0.76
CA ARG A 385 -29.22 -21.03 0.03
C ARG A 385 -30.30 -22.04 0.43
N SER A 386 -29.91 -23.25 0.83
CA SER A 386 -30.82 -24.34 1.20
C SER A 386 -31.22 -24.32 2.68
N SER A 387 -30.33 -23.89 3.59
CA SER A 387 -30.62 -23.65 5.00
C SER A 387 -31.72 -22.58 5.15
N GLY A 388 -32.91 -22.98 5.59
CA GLY A 388 -34.11 -22.14 5.70
C GLY A 388 -34.07 -21.06 6.79
N ALA A 389 -32.93 -20.80 7.43
CA ALA A 389 -32.79 -19.70 8.37
C ALA A 389 -32.79 -18.38 7.58
N VAL A 390 -33.98 -17.82 7.36
CA VAL A 390 -34.12 -16.39 7.10
C VAL A 390 -33.71 -15.73 8.40
N PRO A 391 -32.61 -14.99 8.41
CA PRO A 391 -32.11 -14.52 9.67
C PRO A 391 -32.87 -13.22 10.00
N GLY A 392 -34.14 -13.34 10.39
CA GLY A 392 -34.99 -12.19 10.76
C GLY A 392 -34.43 -11.40 11.95
N SER A 393 -33.53 -12.01 12.71
CA SER A 393 -32.78 -11.43 13.84
C SER A 393 -31.39 -10.88 13.47
N VAL A 394 -30.99 -10.88 12.18
CA VAL A 394 -29.58 -10.71 11.78
C VAL A 394 -29.16 -9.34 11.35
N TRP A 395 -30.10 -8.41 11.24
CA TRP A 395 -29.69 -7.03 11.08
C TRP A 395 -29.76 -6.32 12.42
N PRO A 396 -28.65 -5.83 12.97
CA PRO A 396 -28.73 -4.79 13.97
C PRO A 396 -29.26 -3.55 13.26
N VAL A 397 -30.54 -3.27 13.52
CA VAL A 397 -31.27 -2.11 13.01
C VAL A 397 -31.00 -0.87 13.89
N GLU A 398 -30.05 -0.92 14.83
CA GLU A 398 -29.77 0.21 15.70
C GLU A 398 -28.88 1.30 15.04
N PRO A 399 -29.39 2.55 14.89
CA PRO A 399 -28.80 3.58 14.01
C PRO A 399 -27.57 4.34 14.47
N SER A 400 -27.09 4.18 15.71
CA SER A 400 -26.11 5.13 16.25
C SER A 400 -24.68 4.93 15.73
N GLY A 401 -24.32 3.72 15.27
CA GLY A 401 -22.93 3.38 14.89
C GLY A 401 -22.66 3.03 13.42
N LEU A 402 -23.70 2.79 12.60
CA LEU A 402 -23.52 2.16 11.28
C LEU A 402 -23.02 3.09 10.16
N GLY A 403 -23.21 4.41 10.27
CA GLY A 403 -22.79 5.38 9.24
C GLY A 403 -23.20 5.03 7.80
N GLU A 404 -22.66 5.75 6.81
CA GLU A 404 -22.76 5.35 5.39
C GLU A 404 -21.73 4.25 5.09
N ASN A 405 -21.97 3.01 5.54
CA ASN A 405 -21.05 1.88 5.33
C ASN A 405 -21.42 1.08 4.07
N ASP A 406 -20.57 1.16 3.04
CA ASP A 406 -20.73 0.50 1.74
C ASP A 406 -20.89 -1.02 1.87
N TYR A 407 -20.13 -1.67 2.77
CA TYR A 407 -20.09 -3.13 2.94
C TYR A 407 -21.35 -3.68 3.61
N ALA A 408 -21.87 -2.95 4.60
CA ALA A 408 -23.11 -3.30 5.26
C ALA A 408 -24.29 -3.23 4.28
N MET A 409 -24.40 -2.13 3.51
CA MET A 409 -25.46 -1.99 2.51
C MET A 409 -25.36 -3.03 1.40
N LYS A 410 -24.15 -3.37 0.96
CA LYS A 410 -23.90 -4.45 -0.01
C LYS A 410 -24.32 -5.83 0.53
N CYS A 411 -23.99 -6.14 1.79
CA CYS A 411 -24.41 -7.38 2.45
C CYS A 411 -25.95 -7.48 2.53
N LEU A 412 -26.63 -6.37 2.85
CA LEU A 412 -28.09 -6.31 2.84
C LEU A 412 -28.66 -6.58 1.44
N MET A 413 -28.17 -5.87 0.43
CA MET A 413 -28.55 -6.05 -0.98
C MET A 413 -28.37 -7.52 -1.41
N ARG A 414 -27.25 -8.15 -1.06
CA ARG A 414 -26.98 -9.57 -1.35
C ARG A 414 -27.93 -10.52 -0.62
N SER A 415 -28.26 -10.21 0.63
CA SER A 415 -29.21 -10.99 1.43
C SER A 415 -30.58 -10.99 0.78
N LEU A 416 -31.08 -9.81 0.41
CA LEU A 416 -32.38 -9.63 -0.26
C LEU A 416 -32.43 -10.39 -1.58
N PHE A 417 -31.39 -10.29 -2.41
CA PHE A 417 -31.32 -11.02 -3.67
C PHE A 417 -31.27 -12.55 -3.47
N THR A 418 -30.54 -13.02 -2.47
CA THR A 418 -30.31 -14.46 -2.26
C THR A 418 -31.54 -15.15 -1.70
N TYR A 419 -32.23 -14.53 -0.74
CA TYR A 419 -33.39 -15.14 -0.07
C TYR A 419 -34.73 -14.86 -0.76
N LYS A 420 -34.81 -13.84 -1.64
CA LYS A 420 -36.01 -13.50 -2.45
C LYS A 420 -37.29 -13.53 -1.62
N ARG A 421 -38.31 -14.32 -2.01
CA ARG A 421 -39.61 -14.42 -1.30
C ARG A 421 -39.49 -14.73 0.19
N ARG A 422 -38.42 -15.38 0.64
CA ARG A 422 -38.23 -15.68 2.07
C ARG A 422 -37.92 -14.43 2.90
N SER A 423 -37.46 -13.33 2.31
CA SER A 423 -37.23 -12.06 3.02
C SER A 423 -38.49 -11.22 3.22
N LEU A 424 -39.65 -11.62 2.67
CA LEU A 424 -40.89 -10.86 2.83
C LEU A 424 -41.28 -10.66 4.31
N SER A 425 -40.98 -11.62 5.18
CA SER A 425 -41.28 -11.53 6.61
C SER A 425 -40.52 -10.42 7.35
N CYS A 426 -39.41 -9.92 6.80
CA CYS A 426 -38.63 -8.83 7.39
C CYS A 426 -38.82 -7.48 6.68
N PHE A 427 -39.65 -7.40 5.64
CA PHE A 427 -39.87 -6.14 4.90
C PHE A 427 -40.47 -5.03 5.76
N GLY A 428 -41.33 -5.39 6.74
CA GLY A 428 -41.90 -4.44 7.69
C GLY A 428 -40.86 -3.69 8.53
N LEU A 429 -39.67 -4.28 8.73
CA LEU A 429 -38.55 -3.64 9.43
C LEU A 429 -37.58 -2.94 8.46
N ILE A 430 -37.30 -3.58 7.33
CA ILE A 430 -36.26 -3.13 6.38
C ILE A 430 -36.73 -1.91 5.58
N VAL A 431 -37.93 -1.96 4.99
CA VAL A 431 -38.41 -0.94 4.04
C VAL A 431 -38.51 0.45 4.69
N PRO A 432 -39.16 0.63 5.85
CA PRO A 432 -39.22 1.95 6.50
C PRO A 432 -37.83 2.51 6.79
N ARG A 433 -36.87 1.64 7.14
CA ARG A 433 -35.50 2.04 7.43
C ARG A 433 -34.73 2.47 6.18
N LEU A 434 -34.84 1.73 5.08
CA LEU A 434 -34.26 2.12 3.79
C LEU A 434 -34.80 3.48 3.35
N THR A 435 -36.11 3.69 3.47
CA THR A 435 -36.76 4.98 3.15
C THR A 435 -36.22 6.12 4.03
N TYR A 436 -36.03 5.89 5.34
CA TYR A 436 -35.41 6.87 6.22
C TYR A 436 -33.98 7.22 5.81
N ILE A 437 -33.14 6.22 5.49
CA ILE A 437 -31.75 6.45 5.08
C ILE A 437 -31.71 7.24 3.76
N ILE A 438 -32.56 6.89 2.80
CA ILE A 438 -32.70 7.62 1.52
C ILE A 438 -33.02 9.10 1.77
N GLN A 439 -33.90 9.42 2.72
CA GLN A 439 -34.21 10.82 3.09
C GLN A 439 -33.05 11.58 3.74
N GLN A 440 -32.12 10.88 4.40
CA GLN A 440 -30.92 11.53 4.95
C GLN A 440 -29.87 11.75 3.85
N VAL A 441 -29.62 10.72 3.04
CA VAL A 441 -28.68 10.77 1.91
C VAL A 441 -29.11 11.79 0.85
N SER A 442 -30.43 11.97 0.64
CA SER A 442 -30.96 12.98 -0.28
C SER A 442 -30.63 14.41 0.12
N LYS A 443 -30.23 14.65 1.38
CA LYS A 443 -29.80 15.98 1.85
C LYS A 443 -28.31 16.21 1.63
N ASN A 444 -27.50 15.14 1.68
CA ASN A 444 -26.04 15.23 1.51
C ASN A 444 -25.48 13.90 0.97
N PRO A 445 -25.42 13.73 -0.36
CA PRO A 445 -24.96 12.48 -0.94
C PRO A 445 -23.45 12.39 -1.00
N SER A 446 -22.84 11.77 0.01
CA SER A 446 -21.39 11.74 0.16
C SER A 446 -20.71 10.49 -0.43
N LYS A 447 -21.42 9.35 -0.52
CA LYS A 447 -20.85 8.06 -0.96
C LYS A 447 -21.61 7.38 -2.12
N PRO A 448 -21.06 7.37 -3.35
CA PRO A 448 -21.78 6.83 -4.51
C PRO A 448 -22.01 5.31 -4.48
N LEU A 449 -21.08 4.53 -3.90
CA LEU A 449 -21.22 3.07 -3.80
C LEU A 449 -22.31 2.66 -2.81
N PHE A 450 -22.30 3.24 -1.61
CA PHE A 450 -23.39 3.09 -0.63
C PHE A 450 -24.74 3.38 -1.26
N ASN A 451 -24.84 4.51 -1.96
CA ASN A 451 -26.06 4.95 -2.62
C ASN A 451 -26.55 3.94 -3.65
N HIS A 452 -25.65 3.43 -4.50
CA HIS A 452 -25.99 2.40 -5.46
C HIS A 452 -26.57 1.15 -4.78
N TYR A 453 -25.92 0.61 -3.75
CA TYR A 453 -26.42 -0.56 -3.02
C TYR A 453 -27.72 -0.29 -2.26
N LEU A 454 -27.93 0.94 -1.80
CA LEU A 454 -29.15 1.38 -1.14
C LEU A 454 -30.34 1.36 -2.09
N PHE A 455 -30.20 1.95 -3.29
CA PHE A 455 -31.25 1.93 -4.31
C PHE A 455 -31.50 0.52 -4.84
N GLU A 456 -30.44 -0.27 -5.06
CA GLU A 456 -30.57 -1.66 -5.50
C GLU A 456 -31.31 -2.52 -4.46
N SER A 457 -31.02 -2.33 -3.17
CA SER A 457 -31.74 -3.00 -2.07
C SER A 457 -33.24 -2.67 -2.08
N LEU A 458 -33.57 -1.39 -2.30
CA LEU A 458 -34.96 -0.96 -2.40
C LEU A 458 -35.65 -1.53 -3.63
N CYS A 459 -34.98 -1.54 -4.79
CA CYS A 459 -35.48 -2.15 -6.03
C CYS A 459 -35.79 -3.64 -5.84
N LEU A 460 -34.91 -4.37 -5.15
CA LEU A 460 -35.13 -5.78 -4.81
C LEU A 460 -36.35 -5.98 -3.90
N CYS A 461 -36.57 -5.09 -2.93
CA CYS A 461 -37.77 -5.11 -2.08
C CYS A 461 -39.05 -4.90 -2.91
N VAL A 462 -39.08 -3.86 -3.75
CA VAL A 462 -40.24 -3.56 -4.63
C VAL A 462 -40.51 -4.75 -5.56
N THR A 463 -39.48 -5.24 -6.25
CA THR A 463 -39.60 -6.35 -7.20
C THR A 463 -40.11 -7.61 -6.51
N THR A 464 -39.55 -7.96 -5.35
CA THR A 464 -39.92 -9.18 -4.63
C THR A 464 -41.33 -9.08 -4.04
N ALA A 465 -41.72 -7.92 -3.51
CA ALA A 465 -43.06 -7.69 -2.97
C ALA A 465 -44.12 -7.71 -4.07
N CYS A 466 -43.91 -6.99 -5.18
CA CYS A 466 -44.85 -6.97 -6.30
C CYS A 466 -45.00 -8.33 -6.99
N GLN A 467 -43.94 -9.15 -7.01
CA GLN A 467 -44.01 -10.55 -7.47
C GLN A 467 -44.79 -11.47 -6.53
N ALA A 468 -44.96 -11.09 -5.26
CA ALA A 468 -45.72 -11.84 -4.27
C ALA A 468 -47.18 -11.36 -4.21
N ASP A 469 -47.38 -10.04 -4.26
CA ASP A 469 -48.68 -9.37 -4.28
C ASP A 469 -48.61 -8.06 -5.09
N SER A 470 -49.33 -8.01 -6.21
CA SER A 470 -49.41 -6.83 -7.09
C SER A 470 -49.96 -5.59 -6.38
N SER A 471 -50.75 -5.74 -5.30
CA SER A 471 -51.29 -4.61 -4.53
C SER A 471 -50.22 -3.85 -3.74
N SER A 472 -49.06 -4.48 -3.50
CA SER A 472 -47.91 -3.88 -2.82
C SER A 472 -47.34 -2.67 -3.58
N ALA A 473 -47.52 -2.61 -4.91
CA ALA A 473 -47.01 -1.52 -5.74
C ALA A 473 -47.51 -0.14 -5.27
N ALA A 474 -48.81 -0.03 -4.98
CA ALA A 474 -49.41 1.22 -4.50
C ALA A 474 -48.87 1.66 -3.13
N GLN A 475 -48.52 0.70 -2.26
CA GLN A 475 -47.96 0.98 -0.94
C GLN A 475 -46.51 1.51 -1.06
N PHE A 476 -45.70 0.90 -1.92
CA PHE A 476 -44.33 1.39 -2.19
C PHE A 476 -44.35 2.74 -2.89
N GLU A 477 -45.26 2.95 -3.84
CA GLU A 477 -45.44 4.25 -4.51
C GLU A 477 -45.74 5.34 -3.48
N ALA A 478 -46.74 5.14 -2.61
CA ALA A 478 -47.10 6.11 -1.58
C ALA A 478 -45.93 6.44 -0.62
N ALA A 479 -45.12 5.45 -0.24
CA ALA A 479 -43.99 5.62 0.66
C ALA A 479 -42.79 6.33 0.01
N LEU A 480 -42.47 6.00 -1.26
CA LEU A 480 -41.29 6.50 -1.96
C LEU A 480 -41.52 7.82 -2.68
N PHE A 481 -42.77 8.12 -3.06
CA PHE A 481 -43.13 9.34 -3.79
C PHE A 481 -42.73 10.63 -3.04
N ARG A 482 -42.86 10.65 -1.71
CA ARG A 482 -42.36 11.78 -0.88
C ARG A 482 -40.86 11.97 -0.99
N CYS A 483 -40.09 10.90 -1.08
CA CYS A 483 -38.63 10.96 -1.19
C CYS A 483 -38.21 11.45 -2.58
N PHE A 484 -38.84 10.93 -3.64
CA PHE A 484 -38.55 11.32 -5.03
C PHE A 484 -38.88 12.79 -5.31
N ARG A 485 -39.93 13.34 -4.69
CA ARG A 485 -40.22 14.79 -4.76
C ARG A 485 -39.08 15.65 -4.21
N ILE A 486 -38.43 15.21 -3.12
CA ILE A 486 -37.29 15.93 -2.52
C ILE A 486 -36.10 15.93 -3.48
N PHE A 487 -35.77 14.77 -4.06
CA PHE A 487 -34.69 14.65 -5.06
C PHE A 487 -34.93 15.53 -6.29
N TYR A 488 -36.16 15.57 -6.79
CA TYR A 488 -36.52 16.37 -7.96
C TYR A 488 -36.45 17.88 -7.66
N SER A 489 -36.88 18.30 -6.47
CA SER A 489 -36.83 19.72 -6.05
C SER A 489 -35.41 20.23 -5.75
N GLY A 490 -34.50 19.34 -5.34
CA GLY A 490 -33.12 19.69 -4.95
C GLY A 490 -32.10 19.71 -6.09
N MET A 491 -32.50 19.39 -7.32
CA MET A 491 -31.61 19.24 -8.50
C MET A 491 -30.30 18.51 -8.16
N LEU A 492 -30.38 17.28 -7.65
CA LEU A 492 -29.20 16.45 -7.40
C LEU A 492 -28.89 15.59 -8.65
N PRO A 493 -28.00 16.04 -9.57
CA PRO A 493 -27.73 15.32 -10.83
C PRO A 493 -27.16 13.90 -10.62
N THR A 494 -26.59 13.62 -9.44
CA THR A 494 -25.98 12.33 -9.09
C THR A 494 -26.98 11.17 -8.94
N PHE A 495 -28.27 11.43 -8.73
CA PHE A 495 -29.27 10.38 -8.50
C PHE A 495 -30.28 10.19 -9.62
N CYS A 496 -30.38 11.14 -10.55
CA CYS A 496 -31.33 11.08 -11.65
C CYS A 496 -31.27 9.75 -12.44
N PRO A 497 -30.08 9.20 -12.80
CA PRO A 497 -30.02 7.95 -13.58
C PRO A 497 -30.52 6.70 -12.86
N THR A 498 -30.53 6.70 -11.52
CA THR A 498 -31.01 5.58 -10.68
C THR A 498 -32.48 5.72 -10.28
N LEU A 499 -33.05 6.91 -10.42
CA LEU A 499 -34.43 7.23 -10.05
C LEU A 499 -35.39 7.11 -11.23
N PHE A 500 -34.92 7.43 -12.44
CA PHE A 500 -35.57 7.11 -13.71
C PHE A 500 -35.34 5.64 -14.07
#